data_AF-A0A845X0I1-F1
#
_entry.id   AF-A0A845X0I1-F1
#
_cell.length_a   1.000
_cell.length_b   1.000
_cell.length_c   1.000
_cell.angle_alpha   90.00
_cell.angle_beta   90.00
_cell.angle_gamma   90.00
#
_symmetry.space_group_name_H-M   'P 1'
#
loop_
_entity.id
_entity.type
_entity.pdbx_description
1 polymer ?
#
loop_
_entity_poly.entity_id
_entity_poly.type
_entity_poly.pdbx_seq_one_letter_code
_entity_poly.pdbx_strand_id
1 'polypeptide(L)'
;MFSLNQNCTIKYVVLLLFTAIYCLFLFDNIQAQNFGWYNYTEWFVNYSGGFIRRGLPGQALLILAQNGIITPFRAAFALGYFGILLVTALYLWQLIRNMRRQTVLSLIALLFLPVLPLFLLTIPGKKEIFGFLLVALNLKLVGDRIVQLKAQQLSELNDSDWQTVERKYSLQILFIFNALAIPLILSHEAIFFLSLPVNIAISYVFLSMRNGRQVAAFKALLLYIPTYLIFLLCFIGKGDSATTAAICESWKSLELMDCDASSGSWLFIGHSWASHTFHFNKHILEHRSYLFYFIAGIINLFFVICTSLKTLLSHPGILGVSATVKQKYLNGFLARYLWLPLIVSIPLYLLGWDWGRWLSAVLLNYAFCALSPQLAQLEWARVNRNQQSSDRALSSNRLSAFCSQWEKSVTSLTLLLQQYPRIYTLSLVYVVLFTSVPFYEMKLEHLYTGLIHHLIGIFA
;
A
#
# COMPACT_ATOMS: atom_id res chain seq x y z
N MET A 1 12.09 11.79 34.66
CA MET A 1 11.03 12.59 34.00
C MET A 1 11.55 13.39 32.79
N PHE A 2 12.73 14.00 32.86
CA PHE A 2 13.30 14.79 31.74
C PHE A 2 13.58 14.01 30.43
N SER A 3 13.98 12.72 30.50
CA SER A 3 14.29 11.92 29.30
C SER A 3 13.07 11.53 28.44
N LEU A 4 11.87 11.46 29.04
CA LEU A 4 10.63 11.18 28.32
C LEU A 4 10.17 12.39 27.49
N ASN A 5 10.47 13.60 27.96
CA ASN A 5 10.05 14.83 27.28
C ASN A 5 10.94 15.14 26.06
N GLN A 6 12.26 14.93 26.17
CA GLN A 6 13.20 15.14 25.06
C GLN A 6 12.89 14.26 23.83
N ASN A 7 12.54 12.99 24.05
CA ASN A 7 12.18 12.08 22.96
C ASN A 7 10.90 12.48 22.21
N CYS A 8 9.96 13.15 22.89
CA CYS A 8 8.75 13.66 22.23
C CYS A 8 9.09 14.86 21.35
N THR A 9 9.87 15.82 21.85
CA THR A 9 10.29 17.01 21.09
C THR A 9 11.01 16.62 19.80
N ILE A 10 11.98 15.69 19.85
CA ILE A 10 12.72 15.24 18.65
C ILE A 10 11.78 14.64 17.61
N LYS A 11 10.78 13.85 18.00
CA LYS A 11 9.81 13.25 17.06
C LYS A 11 8.98 14.31 16.33
N TYR A 12 8.54 15.35 17.04
CA TYR A 12 7.83 16.47 16.42
C TYR A 12 8.70 17.26 15.46
N VAL A 13 9.97 17.50 15.82
CA VAL A 13 10.95 18.14 14.91
C VAL A 13 11.12 17.32 13.63
N VAL A 14 11.28 16.00 13.74
CA VAL A 14 11.39 15.10 12.57
C VAL A 14 10.14 15.16 11.70
N LEU A 15 8.94 15.16 12.30
CA LEU A 15 7.69 15.26 11.57
C LEU A 15 7.53 16.62 10.86
N LEU A 16 7.91 17.72 11.53
CA LEU A 16 7.88 19.05 10.96
C LEU A 16 8.85 19.15 9.77
N LEU A 17 10.07 18.65 9.93
CA LEU A 17 11.08 18.60 8.87
C LEU A 17 10.59 17.80 7.67
N PHE A 18 10.04 16.60 7.91
CA PHE A 18 9.44 15.80 6.85
C PHE A 18 8.33 16.57 6.13
N THR A 19 7.41 17.19 6.88
CA THR A 19 6.29 17.94 6.32
C THR A 19 6.78 19.12 5.48
N ALA A 20 7.79 19.86 5.94
CA ALA A 20 8.40 20.94 5.18
C ALA A 20 9.01 20.44 3.86
N ILE A 21 9.83 19.37 3.91
CA ILE A 21 10.42 18.76 2.72
C ILE A 21 9.34 18.26 1.75
N TYR A 22 8.31 17.61 2.28
CA TYR A 22 7.17 17.09 1.50
C TYR A 22 6.41 18.21 0.80
N CYS A 23 6.13 19.32 1.50
CA CYS A 23 5.48 20.50 0.93
C CYS A 23 6.34 21.20 -0.13
N LEU A 24 7.65 21.34 0.10
CA LEU A 24 8.57 21.89 -0.90
C LEU A 24 8.58 21.04 -2.16
N PHE A 25 8.70 19.71 -2.02
CA PHE A 25 8.68 18.80 -3.18
C PHE A 25 7.34 18.88 -3.93
N LEU A 26 6.21 18.91 -3.21
CA LEU A 26 4.90 19.11 -3.84
C LEU A 26 4.83 20.42 -4.61
N PHE A 27 5.30 21.52 -4.00
CA PHE A 27 5.29 22.84 -4.61
C PHE A 27 6.15 22.86 -5.89
N ASP A 28 7.37 22.33 -5.82
CA ASP A 28 8.29 22.24 -6.96
C ASP A 28 7.67 21.45 -8.11
N ASN A 29 7.03 20.31 -7.80
CA ASN A 29 6.36 19.50 -8.82
C ASN A 29 5.20 20.28 -9.47
N ILE A 30 4.34 20.91 -8.66
CA ILE A 30 3.19 21.70 -9.16
C ILE A 30 3.67 22.85 -10.06
N GLN A 31 4.72 23.58 -9.64
CA GLN A 31 5.25 24.71 -10.39
C GLN A 31 5.93 24.30 -11.69
N ALA A 32 6.73 23.23 -11.65
CA ALA A 32 7.53 22.83 -12.79
C ALA A 32 6.68 22.31 -13.96
N GLN A 33 5.39 22.00 -13.75
CA GLN A 33 4.56 21.27 -14.71
C GLN A 33 5.25 20.02 -15.28
N ASN A 34 6.25 19.49 -14.57
CA ASN A 34 7.15 18.40 -14.98
C ASN A 34 6.44 17.06 -14.85
N PHE A 35 5.25 16.98 -15.42
CA PHE A 35 4.41 15.82 -15.33
C PHE A 35 4.53 15.07 -16.63
N GLY A 36 5.05 13.84 -16.51
CA GLY A 36 4.95 12.89 -17.60
C GLY A 36 3.48 12.77 -17.99
N TRP A 37 3.12 13.33 -19.14
CA TRP A 37 1.82 13.22 -19.79
C TRP A 37 1.25 11.79 -19.66
N TYR A 38 2.16 10.81 -19.80
CA TYR A 38 1.96 9.40 -19.56
C TYR A 38 1.14 9.05 -18.30
N ASN A 39 1.40 9.66 -17.15
CA ASN A 39 0.69 9.33 -15.90
C ASN A 39 -0.79 9.74 -15.95
N TYR A 40 -1.12 10.79 -16.70
CA TYR A 40 -2.47 11.31 -16.82
C TYR A 40 -3.24 10.70 -17.99
N THR A 41 -2.55 10.16 -19.00
CA THR A 41 -3.20 9.44 -20.11
C THR A 41 -4.15 8.34 -19.65
N GLU A 42 -3.90 7.67 -18.52
CA GLU A 42 -4.78 6.63 -17.97
C GLU A 42 -6.16 7.19 -17.57
N TRP A 43 -6.26 8.48 -17.24
CA TRP A 43 -7.53 9.12 -16.86
C TRP A 43 -8.49 9.29 -18.02
N PHE A 44 -7.98 9.28 -19.23
CA PHE A 44 -8.76 9.54 -20.43
C PHE A 44 -9.32 8.26 -21.07
N VAL A 45 -8.97 7.09 -20.56
CA VAL A 45 -9.63 5.84 -20.98
C VAL A 45 -11.12 5.94 -20.68
N ASN A 46 -11.97 5.80 -21.71
CA ASN A 46 -13.43 5.93 -21.62
C ASN A 46 -14.16 4.79 -22.36
N TYR A 47 -15.49 4.84 -22.45
CA TYR A 47 -16.31 3.77 -23.02
C TYR A 47 -16.75 4.00 -24.48
N SER A 48 -16.07 4.87 -25.23
CA SER A 48 -16.45 5.18 -26.62
C SER A 48 -16.36 3.98 -27.57
N GLY A 49 -15.47 3.02 -27.29
CA GLY A 49 -15.40 1.75 -28.02
C GLY A 49 -16.15 0.58 -27.34
N GLY A 50 -17.04 0.87 -26.39
CA GLY A 50 -17.74 -0.12 -25.58
C GLY A 50 -17.15 -0.30 -24.17
N PHE A 51 -17.67 -1.29 -23.43
CA PHE A 51 -17.22 -1.53 -22.06
C PHE A 51 -15.75 -1.97 -22.04
N ILE A 52 -14.96 -1.29 -21.19
CA ILE A 52 -13.54 -1.57 -21.03
C ILE A 52 -13.05 -1.35 -19.59
N ARG A 53 -12.04 -2.12 -19.17
CA ARG A 53 -11.31 -1.82 -17.93
C ARG A 53 -10.79 -0.38 -17.94
N ARG A 54 -10.78 0.27 -16.76
CA ARG A 54 -10.26 1.65 -16.55
C ARG A 54 -11.11 2.78 -17.15
N GLY A 55 -12.22 2.46 -17.83
CA GLY A 55 -13.04 3.43 -18.58
C GLY A 55 -13.85 4.43 -17.75
N LEU A 56 -14.13 4.13 -16.47
CA LEU A 56 -15.12 4.92 -15.72
C LEU A 56 -14.71 6.38 -15.50
N PRO A 57 -13.48 6.72 -15.04
CA PRO A 57 -13.06 8.10 -14.88
C PRO A 57 -13.06 8.87 -16.19
N GLY A 58 -12.57 8.28 -17.29
CA GLY A 58 -12.52 8.99 -18.56
C GLY A 58 -13.90 9.21 -19.15
N GLN A 59 -14.84 8.29 -18.94
CA GLN A 59 -16.23 8.52 -19.33
C GLN A 59 -16.84 9.70 -18.56
N ALA A 60 -16.62 9.76 -17.24
CA ALA A 60 -17.11 10.87 -16.43
C ALA A 60 -16.47 12.20 -16.87
N LEU A 61 -15.16 12.21 -17.10
CA LEU A 61 -14.45 13.38 -17.61
C LEU A 61 -14.98 13.81 -18.98
N LEU A 62 -15.22 12.87 -19.89
CA LEU A 62 -15.69 13.14 -21.25
C LEU A 62 -17.08 13.81 -21.23
N ILE A 63 -18.01 13.26 -20.44
CA ILE A 63 -19.35 13.82 -20.28
C ILE A 63 -19.27 15.25 -19.74
N LEU A 64 -18.48 15.49 -18.69
CA LEU A 64 -18.35 16.83 -18.11
C LEU A 64 -17.65 17.81 -19.08
N ALA A 65 -16.70 17.33 -19.89
CA ALA A 65 -16.01 18.12 -20.90
C ALA A 65 -16.94 18.57 -22.02
N GLN A 66 -17.73 17.65 -22.56
CA GLN A 66 -18.67 17.91 -23.66
C GLN A 66 -19.76 18.91 -23.26
N ASN A 67 -20.09 18.97 -21.96
CA ASN A 67 -21.00 19.96 -21.40
C ASN A 67 -20.31 21.29 -21.01
N GLY A 68 -19.02 21.47 -21.32
CA GLY A 68 -18.26 22.69 -21.00
C GLY A 68 -18.05 22.94 -19.50
N ILE A 69 -18.27 21.94 -18.64
CA ILE A 69 -18.22 22.10 -17.18
C ILE A 69 -16.76 22.14 -16.70
N ILE A 70 -15.89 21.32 -17.29
CA ILE A 70 -14.50 21.16 -16.84
C ILE A 70 -13.52 21.16 -18.02
N THR A 71 -12.27 21.51 -17.73
CA THR A 71 -11.12 21.12 -18.55
C THR A 71 -10.61 19.74 -18.10
N PRO A 72 -10.73 18.68 -18.91
CA PRO A 72 -10.46 17.29 -18.49
C PRO A 72 -9.08 17.07 -17.89
N PHE A 73 -8.03 17.64 -18.50
CA PHE A 73 -6.67 17.53 -17.98
C PHE A 73 -6.52 18.15 -16.59
N ARG A 74 -7.06 19.36 -16.38
CA ARG A 74 -7.04 20.03 -15.07
C ARG A 74 -7.82 19.26 -14.01
N ALA A 75 -8.94 18.62 -14.40
CA ALA A 75 -9.72 17.80 -13.49
C ALA A 75 -8.99 16.50 -13.11
N ALA A 76 -8.41 15.78 -14.08
CA ALA A 76 -7.58 14.60 -13.82
C ALA A 76 -6.38 14.95 -12.92
N PHE A 77 -5.74 16.09 -13.19
CA PHE A 77 -4.67 16.66 -12.37
C PHE A 77 -5.13 16.90 -10.93
N ALA A 78 -6.21 17.68 -10.74
CA ALA A 78 -6.74 17.99 -9.43
C ALA A 78 -7.12 16.73 -8.64
N LEU A 79 -7.75 15.75 -9.29
CA LEU A 79 -8.12 14.48 -8.67
C LEU A 79 -6.90 13.66 -8.25
N GLY A 80 -5.87 13.58 -9.09
CA GLY A 80 -4.62 12.90 -8.77
C GLY A 80 -3.94 13.49 -7.53
N TYR A 81 -3.83 14.82 -7.48
CA TYR A 81 -3.25 15.54 -6.34
C TYR A 81 -4.10 15.42 -5.07
N PHE A 82 -5.42 15.55 -5.21
CA PHE A 82 -6.33 15.34 -4.10
C PHE A 82 -6.16 13.94 -3.48
N GLY A 83 -6.04 12.91 -4.33
CA GLY A 83 -5.77 11.54 -3.87
C GLY A 83 -4.48 11.42 -3.07
N ILE A 84 -3.39 12.04 -3.54
CA ILE A 84 -2.09 12.06 -2.84
C ILE A 84 -2.19 12.77 -1.50
N LEU A 85 -2.72 13.98 -1.48
CA LEU A 85 -2.86 14.76 -0.26
C LEU A 85 -3.72 14.04 0.77
N LEU A 86 -4.84 13.45 0.33
CA LEU A 86 -5.74 12.71 1.20
C LEU A 86 -5.07 11.47 1.80
N VAL A 87 -4.41 10.64 1.00
CA VAL A 87 -3.74 9.43 1.51
C VAL A 87 -2.57 9.78 2.41
N THR A 88 -1.77 10.78 2.05
CA THR A 88 -0.68 11.25 2.91
C THR A 88 -1.22 11.79 4.23
N ALA A 89 -2.30 12.58 4.21
CA ALA A 89 -2.93 13.07 5.44
C ALA A 89 -3.43 11.92 6.32
N LEU A 90 -4.07 10.91 5.75
CA LEU A 90 -4.52 9.71 6.49
C LEU A 90 -3.33 8.93 7.08
N TYR A 91 -2.26 8.77 6.31
CA TYR A 91 -1.04 8.09 6.76
C TYR A 91 -0.38 8.85 7.92
N LEU A 92 -0.16 10.17 7.76
CA LEU A 92 0.42 11.03 8.80
C LEU A 92 -0.46 11.07 10.04
N TRP A 93 -1.78 11.14 9.89
CA TRP A 93 -2.72 11.05 11.01
C TRP A 93 -2.55 9.74 11.78
N GLN A 94 -2.47 8.60 11.09
CA GLN A 94 -2.25 7.30 11.71
C GLN A 94 -0.90 7.25 12.44
N LEU A 95 0.15 7.83 11.84
CA LEU A 95 1.48 7.90 12.43
C LEU A 95 1.51 8.77 13.69
N ILE A 96 0.89 9.95 13.65
CA ILE A 96 0.79 10.89 14.78
C ILE A 96 0.08 10.21 15.96
N ARG A 97 -1.04 9.51 15.71
CA ARG A 97 -1.76 8.76 16.75
C ARG A 97 -0.89 7.69 17.43
N ASN A 98 0.11 7.17 16.74
CA ASN A 98 1.02 6.14 17.23
C ASN A 98 2.41 6.65 17.63
N MET A 99 2.65 7.96 17.54
CA MET A 99 3.99 8.54 17.69
C MET A 99 4.63 8.25 19.05
N ARG A 100 3.81 8.11 20.11
CA ARG A 100 4.30 7.72 21.44
C ARG A 100 4.97 6.35 21.45
N ARG A 101 4.51 5.40 20.62
CA ARG A 101 5.02 4.03 20.51
C ARG A 101 6.22 3.90 19.58
N GLN A 102 6.41 4.85 18.69
CA GLN A 102 7.52 4.84 17.74
C GLN A 102 8.82 5.28 18.41
N THR A 103 9.95 4.71 18.02
CA THR A 103 11.26 5.34 18.29
C THR A 103 11.56 6.41 17.24
N VAL A 104 12.46 7.35 17.53
CA VAL A 104 12.88 8.38 16.56
C VAL A 104 13.35 7.72 15.26
N LEU A 105 14.16 6.66 15.37
CA LEU A 105 14.65 5.91 14.22
C LEU A 105 13.53 5.29 13.38
N SER A 106 12.57 4.63 14.03
CA SER A 106 11.37 4.07 13.41
C SER A 106 10.53 5.14 12.72
N LEU A 107 10.40 6.31 13.34
CA LEU A 107 9.67 7.43 12.77
C LEU A 107 10.37 7.96 11.52
N ILE A 108 11.70 8.11 11.55
CA ILE A 108 12.50 8.49 10.38
C ILE A 108 12.30 7.47 9.26
N ALA A 109 12.38 6.17 9.52
CA ALA A 109 12.08 5.16 8.50
C ALA A 109 10.67 5.34 7.92
N LEU A 110 9.64 5.39 8.75
CA LEU A 110 8.24 5.49 8.28
C LEU A 110 7.95 6.76 7.47
N LEU A 111 8.68 7.84 7.72
CA LEU A 111 8.51 9.11 7.00
C LEU A 111 9.37 9.19 5.73
N PHE A 112 10.63 8.77 5.81
CA PHE A 112 11.62 9.01 4.75
C PHE A 112 11.96 7.78 3.91
N LEU A 113 11.37 6.62 4.19
CA LEU A 113 11.47 5.48 3.28
C LEU A 113 10.85 5.89 1.94
N PRO A 114 11.61 5.87 0.82
CA PRO A 114 11.11 6.34 -0.46
C PRO A 114 9.79 5.68 -0.81
N VAL A 115 9.73 4.36 -0.61
CA VAL A 115 8.59 3.45 -0.85
C VAL A 115 7.28 3.84 -0.16
N LEU A 116 7.29 4.72 0.85
CA LEU A 116 6.10 5.13 1.58
C LEU A 116 5.58 6.49 1.06
N PRO A 117 5.66 7.64 1.76
CA PRO A 117 4.99 8.85 1.29
C PRO A 117 5.76 9.59 0.18
N LEU A 118 7.08 9.46 0.10
CA LEU A 118 7.91 10.16 -0.90
C LEU A 118 7.73 9.58 -2.32
N PHE A 119 7.47 8.28 -2.43
CA PHE A 119 7.16 7.61 -3.69
C PHE A 119 5.81 8.05 -4.25
N LEU A 120 4.84 8.43 -3.41
CA LEU A 120 3.58 8.99 -3.88
C LEU A 120 3.78 10.32 -4.64
N LEU A 121 4.89 11.02 -4.38
CA LEU A 121 5.19 12.29 -5.02
C LEU A 121 5.86 12.14 -6.39
N THR A 122 6.50 11.02 -6.66
CA THR A 122 7.22 10.82 -7.93
C THR A 122 6.30 10.34 -9.05
N ILE A 123 5.04 10.00 -8.74
CA ILE A 123 4.07 9.53 -9.74
C ILE A 123 2.68 10.17 -9.54
N PRO A 124 2.57 11.51 -9.57
CA PRO A 124 1.29 12.20 -9.47
C PRO A 124 0.38 11.80 -10.63
N GLY A 125 -0.92 11.64 -10.33
CA GLY A 125 -1.91 11.16 -11.29
C GLY A 125 -2.12 9.64 -11.28
N LYS A 126 -1.44 8.87 -10.43
CA LYS A 126 -1.69 7.43 -10.36
C LYS A 126 -2.94 7.07 -9.55
N LYS A 127 -3.84 6.30 -10.16
CA LYS A 127 -5.18 6.00 -9.62
C LYS A 127 -5.16 4.95 -8.51
N GLU A 128 -4.13 4.10 -8.45
CA GLU A 128 -4.00 3.06 -7.42
C GLU A 128 -3.91 3.62 -6.00
N ILE A 129 -3.58 4.91 -5.86
CA ILE A 129 -3.54 5.59 -4.57
C ILE A 129 -4.89 5.56 -3.85
N PHE A 130 -6.00 5.57 -4.58
CA PHE A 130 -7.32 5.46 -3.99
C PHE A 130 -7.57 4.07 -3.36
N GLY A 131 -6.78 3.06 -3.73
CA GLY A 131 -6.78 1.75 -3.08
C GLY A 131 -6.41 1.82 -1.60
N PHE A 132 -5.61 2.80 -1.15
CA PHE A 132 -5.29 2.99 0.27
C PHE A 132 -6.51 3.47 1.07
N LEU A 133 -7.43 4.20 0.43
CA LEU A 133 -8.67 4.64 1.07
C LEU A 133 -9.56 3.45 1.45
N LEU A 134 -9.55 2.38 0.65
CA LEU A 134 -10.28 1.15 0.95
C LEU A 134 -9.74 0.48 2.22
N VAL A 135 -8.41 0.36 2.34
CA VAL A 135 -7.77 -0.18 3.55
C VAL A 135 -8.06 0.70 4.76
N ALA A 136 -7.88 2.02 4.64
CA ALA A 136 -8.18 2.96 5.72
C ALA A 136 -9.65 2.89 6.18
N LEU A 137 -10.59 2.78 5.23
CA LEU A 137 -12.01 2.60 5.52
C LEU A 137 -12.26 1.33 6.33
N ASN A 138 -11.74 0.17 5.88
CA ASN A 138 -11.97 -1.08 6.58
C ASN A 138 -11.34 -1.09 7.99
N LEU A 139 -10.12 -0.54 8.13
CA LEU A 139 -9.50 -0.34 9.43
C LEU A 139 -10.35 0.56 10.35
N LYS A 140 -10.94 1.63 9.81
CA LYS A 140 -11.88 2.48 10.56
C LYS A 140 -13.13 1.71 10.98
N LEU A 141 -13.75 0.95 10.06
CA LEU A 141 -14.94 0.15 10.36
C LEU A 141 -14.66 -0.86 11.48
N VAL A 142 -13.54 -1.57 11.42
CA VAL A 142 -13.11 -2.47 12.50
C VAL A 142 -12.84 -1.71 13.80
N GLY A 143 -12.14 -0.58 13.71
CA GLY A 143 -11.80 0.24 14.87
C GLY A 143 -13.02 0.77 15.62
N ASP A 144 -14.02 1.29 14.90
CA ASP A 144 -15.28 1.77 15.45
C ASP A 144 -16.02 0.65 16.21
N ARG A 145 -15.96 -0.59 15.71
CA ARG A 145 -16.57 -1.75 16.38
C ARG A 145 -15.78 -2.20 17.61
N ILE A 146 -14.46 -2.23 17.54
CA ILE A 146 -13.63 -2.58 18.71
C ILE A 146 -13.80 -1.58 19.85
N VAL A 147 -13.92 -0.29 19.53
CA VAL A 147 -14.20 0.74 20.55
C VAL A 147 -15.55 0.49 21.22
N GLN A 148 -16.59 0.16 20.44
CA GLN A 148 -17.90 -0.21 20.98
C GLN A 148 -17.83 -1.43 21.90
N LEU A 149 -17.10 -2.48 21.48
CA LEU A 149 -16.94 -3.71 22.26
C LEU A 149 -16.06 -3.54 23.51
N LYS A 150 -15.09 -2.62 23.48
CA LYS A 150 -14.23 -2.31 24.64
C LYS A 150 -14.97 -1.69 25.80
N ALA A 151 -16.03 -0.94 25.53
CA ALA A 151 -16.92 -0.46 26.59
C ALA A 151 -17.55 -1.63 27.38
N GLN A 152 -17.47 -2.86 26.86
CA GLN A 152 -18.14 -4.05 27.41
C GLN A 152 -17.21 -5.24 27.70
N GLN A 153 -15.88 -5.09 27.69
CA GLN A 153 -14.89 -6.19 27.77
C GLN A 153 -15.11 -7.33 26.73
N LEU A 154 -14.19 -7.45 25.76
CA LEU A 154 -14.30 -8.38 24.62
C LEU A 154 -14.56 -9.86 24.98
N SER A 155 -14.18 -10.30 26.18
CA SER A 155 -14.34 -11.68 26.68
C SER A 155 -15.69 -11.98 27.34
N GLU A 156 -16.44 -10.96 27.75
CA GLU A 156 -17.68 -11.09 28.53
C GLU A 156 -18.94 -10.79 27.71
N LEU A 157 -18.76 -10.44 26.44
CA LEU A 157 -19.85 -10.13 25.53
C LEU A 157 -20.71 -11.36 25.25
N ASN A 158 -22.02 -11.19 25.43
CA ASN A 158 -23.02 -12.18 25.05
C ASN A 158 -23.03 -12.38 23.52
N ASP A 159 -23.42 -13.59 23.09
CA ASP A 159 -23.48 -13.96 21.67
C ASP A 159 -24.40 -13.04 20.84
N SER A 160 -25.45 -12.49 21.45
CA SER A 160 -26.39 -11.54 20.84
C SER A 160 -25.72 -10.22 20.44
N ASP A 161 -24.83 -9.71 21.29
CA ASP A 161 -24.16 -8.43 21.07
C ASP A 161 -23.13 -8.56 19.94
N TRP A 162 -22.36 -9.65 19.95
CA TRP A 162 -21.46 -10.01 18.87
C TRP A 162 -22.18 -10.18 17.54
N GLN A 163 -23.35 -10.82 17.52
CA GLN A 163 -24.13 -10.98 16.30
C GLN A 163 -24.57 -9.64 15.72
N THR A 164 -24.98 -8.71 16.57
CA THR A 164 -25.41 -7.36 16.14
C THR A 164 -24.23 -6.59 15.55
N VAL A 165 -23.08 -6.63 16.22
CA VAL A 165 -21.84 -5.97 15.78
C VAL A 165 -21.31 -6.59 14.48
N GLU A 166 -21.29 -7.91 14.37
CA GLU A 166 -20.92 -8.66 13.17
C GLU A 166 -21.84 -8.28 12.00
N ARG A 167 -23.17 -8.35 12.19
CA ARG A 167 -24.15 -8.01 11.16
C ARG A 167 -23.94 -6.58 10.66
N LYS A 168 -23.76 -5.61 11.57
CA LYS A 168 -23.54 -4.21 11.19
C LYS A 168 -22.26 -4.03 10.38
N TYR A 169 -21.16 -4.66 10.80
CA TYR A 169 -19.90 -4.64 10.05
C TYR A 169 -20.06 -5.27 8.66
N SER A 170 -20.65 -6.47 8.58
CA SER A 170 -20.92 -7.17 7.32
C SER A 170 -21.76 -6.34 6.36
N LEU A 171 -22.82 -5.68 6.82
CA LEU A 171 -23.64 -4.80 5.98
C LEU A 171 -22.84 -3.58 5.48
N GLN A 172 -21.97 -3.00 6.30
CA GLN A 172 -21.13 -1.88 5.88
C GLN A 172 -20.08 -2.31 4.85
N ILE A 173 -19.47 -3.49 4.97
CA ILE A 173 -18.60 -4.01 3.91
C ILE A 173 -19.41 -4.27 2.65
N LEU A 174 -20.55 -4.96 2.76
CA LEU A 174 -21.36 -5.31 1.60
C LEU A 174 -21.81 -4.08 0.82
N PHE A 175 -22.27 -3.01 1.48
CA PHE A 175 -22.81 -1.83 0.81
C PHE A 175 -21.80 -0.69 0.68
N ILE A 176 -21.21 -0.23 1.79
CA ILE A 176 -20.38 0.98 1.79
C ILE A 176 -19.02 0.71 1.14
N PHE A 177 -18.36 -0.39 1.53
CA PHE A 177 -17.05 -0.72 0.96
C PHE A 177 -17.19 -1.03 -0.54
N ASN A 178 -18.13 -1.89 -0.94
CA ASN A 178 -18.30 -2.22 -2.36
C ASN A 178 -18.73 -1.00 -3.21
N ALA A 179 -19.56 -0.09 -2.68
CA ALA A 179 -19.93 1.15 -3.38
C ALA A 179 -18.71 2.03 -3.71
N LEU A 180 -17.64 1.97 -2.92
CA LEU A 180 -16.38 2.66 -3.19
C LEU A 180 -15.39 1.80 -3.99
N ALA A 181 -15.30 0.50 -3.71
CA ALA A 181 -14.34 -0.39 -4.35
C ALA A 181 -14.65 -0.63 -5.84
N ILE A 182 -15.94 -0.76 -6.20
CA ILE A 182 -16.39 -0.98 -7.57
C ILE A 182 -15.93 0.14 -8.51
N PRO A 183 -16.24 1.44 -8.28
CA PRO A 183 -15.80 2.50 -9.17
C PRO A 183 -14.27 2.61 -9.21
N LEU A 184 -13.57 2.33 -8.10
CA LEU A 184 -12.11 2.33 -8.09
C LEU A 184 -11.51 1.20 -8.95
N ILE A 185 -12.06 -0.01 -8.92
CA ILE A 185 -11.61 -1.10 -9.79
C ILE A 185 -11.93 -0.81 -11.26
N LEU A 186 -13.11 -0.24 -11.54
CA LEU A 186 -13.46 0.24 -12.88
C LEU A 186 -12.57 1.40 -13.35
N SER A 187 -11.91 2.10 -12.41
CA SER A 187 -10.93 3.15 -12.69
C SER A 187 -9.54 2.60 -12.94
N HIS A 188 -9.14 1.59 -12.17
CA HIS A 188 -7.85 0.93 -12.25
C HIS A 188 -7.89 -0.46 -11.60
N GLU A 189 -7.83 -1.52 -12.41
CA GLU A 189 -8.03 -2.89 -11.94
C GLU A 189 -6.92 -3.39 -11.02
N ALA A 190 -5.71 -2.81 -11.05
CA ALA A 190 -4.64 -3.21 -10.14
C ALA A 190 -4.99 -2.98 -8.66
N ILE A 191 -5.94 -2.08 -8.36
CA ILE A 191 -6.44 -1.87 -6.99
C ILE A 191 -7.00 -3.17 -6.40
N PHE A 192 -7.57 -4.05 -7.24
CA PHE A 192 -8.01 -5.37 -6.83
C PHE A 192 -6.86 -6.17 -6.21
N PHE A 193 -5.72 -6.28 -6.89
CA PHE A 193 -4.58 -7.06 -6.40
C PHE A 193 -3.87 -6.40 -5.22
N LEU A 194 -3.82 -5.06 -5.20
CA LEU A 194 -3.08 -4.30 -4.19
C LEU A 194 -3.84 -4.18 -2.86
N SER A 195 -5.14 -3.90 -2.92
CA SER A 195 -5.93 -3.53 -1.74
C SER A 195 -6.90 -4.61 -1.28
N LEU A 196 -7.48 -5.41 -2.18
CA LEU A 196 -8.51 -6.37 -1.80
C LEU A 196 -8.00 -7.48 -0.86
N PRO A 197 -6.81 -8.09 -1.06
CA PRO A 197 -6.32 -9.16 -0.19
C PRO A 197 -6.15 -8.71 1.26
N VAL A 198 -5.65 -7.49 1.46
CA VAL A 198 -5.50 -6.87 2.79
C VAL A 198 -6.86 -6.67 3.44
N ASN A 199 -7.85 -6.18 2.67
CA ASN A 199 -9.20 -5.95 3.17
C ASN A 199 -9.90 -7.25 3.57
N ILE A 200 -9.78 -8.30 2.75
CA ILE A 200 -10.29 -9.63 3.08
C ILE A 200 -9.62 -10.18 4.34
N ALA A 201 -8.29 -10.00 4.49
CA ALA A 201 -7.57 -10.43 5.68
C ALA A 201 -8.06 -9.71 6.95
N ILE A 202 -8.31 -8.40 6.88
CA ILE A 202 -8.89 -7.61 7.97
C ILE A 202 -10.28 -8.15 8.35
N SER A 203 -11.18 -8.33 7.37
CA SER A 203 -12.52 -8.87 7.61
C SER A 203 -12.49 -10.30 8.15
N TYR A 204 -11.61 -11.14 7.62
CA TYR A 204 -11.40 -12.49 8.12
C TYR A 204 -11.05 -12.52 9.61
N VAL A 205 -10.12 -11.67 10.04
CA VAL A 205 -9.69 -11.60 11.43
C VAL A 205 -10.84 -11.14 12.32
N PHE A 206 -11.58 -10.11 11.91
CA PHE A 206 -12.77 -9.65 12.63
C PHE A 206 -13.84 -10.74 12.76
N LEU A 207 -14.21 -11.39 11.66
CA LEU A 207 -15.24 -12.45 11.65
C LEU A 207 -14.79 -13.71 12.41
N SER A 208 -13.48 -13.98 12.46
CA SER A 208 -12.92 -15.12 13.20
C SER A 208 -12.98 -14.95 14.73
N MET A 209 -13.32 -13.75 15.22
CA MET A 209 -13.51 -13.53 16.65
C MET A 209 -14.71 -14.26 17.21
N ARG A 210 -15.72 -14.59 16.38
CA ARG A 210 -16.89 -15.39 16.77
C ARG A 210 -16.93 -16.72 16.03
N ASN A 211 -16.68 -16.70 14.73
CA ASN A 211 -16.86 -17.85 13.86
C ASN A 211 -15.61 -18.75 13.82
N GLY A 212 -15.80 -20.05 13.56
CA GLY A 212 -14.70 -20.95 13.22
C GLY A 212 -13.94 -20.48 11.97
N ARG A 213 -12.67 -20.88 11.83
CA ARG A 213 -11.76 -20.36 10.78
C ARG A 213 -12.34 -20.48 9.37
N GLN A 214 -12.96 -21.61 9.04
CA GLN A 214 -13.54 -21.85 7.71
C GLN A 214 -14.75 -20.95 7.45
N VAL A 215 -15.67 -20.85 8.41
CA VAL A 215 -16.86 -19.98 8.30
C VAL A 215 -16.46 -18.51 8.20
N ALA A 216 -15.47 -18.07 8.99
CA ALA A 216 -14.96 -16.71 8.92
C ALA A 216 -14.33 -16.39 7.55
N ALA A 217 -13.56 -17.33 6.99
CA ALA A 217 -12.96 -17.17 5.66
C ALA A 217 -14.03 -17.11 4.56
N PHE A 218 -15.01 -18.02 4.60
CA PHE A 218 -16.11 -18.04 3.64
C PHE A 218 -16.94 -16.76 3.71
N LYS A 219 -17.37 -16.34 4.91
CA LYS A 219 -18.08 -15.07 5.11
C LYS A 219 -17.25 -13.88 4.62
N ALA A 220 -15.95 -13.82 4.93
CA ALA A 220 -15.09 -12.75 4.45
C ALA A 220 -15.11 -12.67 2.92
N LEU A 221 -14.94 -13.80 2.22
CA LEU A 221 -15.00 -13.84 0.76
C LEU A 221 -16.37 -13.41 0.20
N LEU A 222 -17.47 -13.88 0.80
CA LEU A 222 -18.82 -13.52 0.38
C LEU A 222 -19.06 -12.01 0.40
N LEU A 223 -18.54 -11.29 1.39
CA LEU A 223 -18.74 -9.84 1.54
C LEU A 223 -18.13 -9.02 0.38
N TYR A 224 -17.19 -9.59 -0.37
CA TYR A 224 -16.51 -8.93 -1.48
C TYR A 224 -16.95 -9.45 -2.86
N ILE A 225 -17.94 -10.34 -2.94
CA ILE A 225 -18.45 -10.87 -4.23
C ILE A 225 -18.74 -9.76 -5.25
N PRO A 226 -19.43 -8.65 -4.92
CA PRO A 226 -19.71 -7.62 -5.92
C PRO A 226 -18.41 -7.04 -6.52
N THR A 227 -17.42 -6.76 -5.68
CA THR A 227 -16.08 -6.31 -6.11
C THR A 227 -15.38 -7.35 -7.01
N TYR A 228 -15.47 -8.64 -6.67
CA TYR A 228 -14.93 -9.73 -7.51
C TYR A 228 -15.60 -9.80 -8.88
N LEU A 229 -16.93 -9.72 -8.94
CA LEU A 229 -17.67 -9.79 -10.20
C LEU A 229 -17.30 -8.63 -11.12
N ILE A 230 -17.18 -7.41 -10.59
CA ILE A 230 -16.72 -6.26 -11.36
C ILE A 230 -15.29 -6.43 -11.87
N PHE A 231 -14.39 -6.99 -11.06
CA PHE A 231 -13.04 -7.30 -11.52
C PHE A 231 -13.02 -8.34 -12.66
N LEU A 232 -13.86 -9.38 -12.59
CA LEU A 232 -14.02 -10.34 -13.67
C LEU A 232 -14.54 -9.69 -14.95
N LEU A 233 -15.47 -8.74 -14.84
CA LEU A 233 -15.90 -7.95 -15.99
C LEU A 233 -14.74 -7.14 -16.59
N CYS A 234 -13.92 -6.47 -15.77
CA CYS A 234 -12.71 -5.78 -16.26
C CYS A 234 -11.74 -6.73 -16.96
N PHE A 235 -11.64 -8.00 -16.52
CA PHE A 235 -10.79 -8.99 -17.16
C PHE A 235 -11.30 -9.40 -18.55
N ILE A 236 -12.63 -9.52 -18.70
CA ILE A 236 -13.29 -9.80 -19.99
C ILE A 236 -13.17 -8.58 -20.93
N GLY A 237 -13.48 -7.38 -20.42
CA GLY A 237 -13.40 -6.11 -21.13
C GLY A 237 -11.98 -5.56 -21.21
N LYS A 238 -11.04 -6.33 -21.77
CA LYS A 238 -9.62 -5.93 -21.87
C LYS A 238 -9.34 -4.82 -22.90
N GLY A 239 -10.21 -4.69 -23.91
CA GLY A 239 -10.03 -3.81 -25.07
C GLY A 239 -9.30 -4.45 -26.25
N ASP A 240 -9.35 -3.74 -27.38
CA ASP A 240 -8.62 -4.03 -28.61
C ASP A 240 -8.19 -2.72 -29.30
N SER A 241 -7.52 -2.83 -30.45
CA SER A 241 -7.06 -1.67 -31.22
C SER A 241 -8.20 -0.77 -31.69
N ALA A 242 -9.36 -1.34 -32.05
CA ALA A 242 -10.54 -0.58 -32.43
C ALA A 242 -11.08 0.25 -31.26
N THR A 243 -11.09 -0.33 -30.05
CA THR A 243 -11.46 0.37 -28.83
C THR A 243 -10.52 1.52 -28.53
N THR A 244 -9.20 1.31 -28.67
CA THR A 244 -8.20 2.37 -28.48
C THR A 244 -8.39 3.50 -29.48
N ALA A 245 -8.68 3.20 -30.76
CA ALA A 245 -8.95 4.20 -31.78
C ALA A 245 -10.21 5.04 -31.44
N ALA A 246 -11.30 4.38 -31.04
CA ALA A 246 -12.54 5.04 -30.64
C ALA A 246 -12.35 5.96 -29.42
N ILE A 247 -11.57 5.53 -28.42
CA ILE A 247 -11.21 6.38 -27.28
C ILE A 247 -10.44 7.61 -27.77
N CYS A 248 -9.46 7.43 -28.65
CA CYS A 248 -8.67 8.57 -29.13
C CYS A 248 -9.51 9.60 -29.89
N GLU A 249 -10.36 9.13 -30.81
CA GLU A 249 -11.24 9.97 -31.60
C GLU A 249 -12.21 10.78 -30.71
N SER A 250 -12.69 10.18 -29.62
CA SER A 250 -13.56 10.89 -28.66
C SER A 250 -12.90 12.12 -28.04
N TRP A 251 -11.58 12.10 -27.81
CA TRP A 251 -10.83 13.24 -27.25
C TRP A 251 -10.29 14.19 -28.30
N LYS A 252 -10.08 13.72 -29.53
CA LYS A 252 -9.66 14.56 -30.66
C LYS A 252 -10.66 15.68 -30.94
N SER A 253 -11.96 15.40 -30.79
CA SER A 253 -13.02 16.40 -30.93
C SER A 253 -12.95 17.56 -29.91
N LEU A 254 -12.19 17.38 -28.82
CA LEU A 254 -12.00 18.37 -27.77
C LEU A 254 -10.60 19.01 -27.82
N GLU A 255 -9.82 18.76 -28.88
CA GLU A 255 -8.44 19.25 -29.06
C GLU A 255 -7.47 18.90 -27.91
N LEU A 256 -7.78 17.82 -27.15
CA LEU A 256 -7.01 17.44 -25.97
C LEU A 256 -5.89 16.44 -26.25
N MET A 257 -5.94 15.75 -27.39
CA MET A 257 -5.01 14.68 -27.74
C MET A 257 -4.76 14.66 -29.23
N ASP A 258 -3.49 14.51 -29.60
CA ASP A 258 -3.12 14.08 -30.93
C ASP A 258 -3.06 12.55 -30.95
N CYS A 259 -3.71 11.94 -31.95
CA CYS A 259 -3.85 10.49 -32.05
C CYS A 259 -2.61 9.80 -32.64
N ASP A 260 -1.50 10.52 -32.79
CA ASP A 260 -0.22 10.02 -33.29
C ASP A 260 0.50 9.14 -32.24
N ALA A 261 -0.06 7.93 -32.09
CA ALA A 261 0.48 6.59 -31.87
C ALA A 261 1.78 6.30 -31.05
N SER A 262 2.48 7.26 -30.46
CA SER A 262 3.82 6.99 -29.91
C SER A 262 3.97 7.16 -28.39
N SER A 263 3.02 7.78 -27.68
CA SER A 263 3.16 7.96 -26.24
C SER A 263 1.82 8.06 -25.50
N GLY A 264 1.51 7.03 -24.70
CA GLY A 264 0.33 7.04 -23.84
C GLY A 264 0.01 5.66 -23.26
N SER A 265 -0.38 5.63 -22.00
CA SER A 265 -0.77 4.40 -21.31
C SER A 265 -2.02 3.72 -21.90
N TRP A 266 -2.90 4.48 -22.58
CA TRP A 266 -4.08 3.93 -23.26
C TRP A 266 -3.71 3.03 -24.45
N LEU A 267 -2.51 3.16 -25.03
CA LEU A 267 -2.07 2.30 -26.14
C LEU A 267 -1.89 0.85 -25.68
N PHE A 268 -1.56 0.64 -24.41
CA PHE A 268 -1.41 -0.69 -23.80
C PHE A 268 -2.74 -1.43 -23.64
N ILE A 269 -3.87 -0.75 -23.87
CA ILE A 269 -5.18 -1.40 -23.93
C ILE A 269 -5.28 -2.34 -25.13
N GLY A 270 -4.80 -1.91 -26.30
CA GLY A 270 -4.87 -2.68 -27.54
C GLY A 270 -3.86 -3.82 -27.62
N HIS A 271 -2.90 -3.87 -26.70
CA HIS A 271 -1.85 -4.89 -26.70
C HIS A 271 -2.33 -6.25 -26.18
N SER A 272 -1.88 -7.31 -26.85
CA SER A 272 -2.09 -8.68 -26.40
C SER A 272 -1.34 -8.98 -25.09
N TRP A 273 -1.77 -10.01 -24.36
CA TRP A 273 -1.04 -10.47 -23.18
C TRP A 273 0.38 -10.97 -23.52
N ALA A 274 0.55 -11.61 -24.68
CA ALA A 274 1.83 -12.16 -25.14
C ALA A 274 2.87 -11.07 -25.41
N SER A 275 2.46 -9.93 -25.97
CA SER A 275 3.35 -8.78 -26.17
C SER A 275 3.87 -8.21 -24.85
N HIS A 276 3.06 -8.21 -23.78
CA HIS A 276 3.51 -7.72 -22.48
C HIS A 276 4.61 -8.59 -21.85
N THR A 277 4.52 -9.92 -21.98
CA THR A 277 5.50 -10.86 -21.41
C THR A 277 6.86 -10.82 -22.10
N PHE A 278 6.92 -10.53 -23.40
CA PHE A 278 8.18 -10.46 -24.15
C PHE A 278 9.04 -9.26 -23.70
N HIS A 279 8.40 -8.13 -23.40
CA HIS A 279 9.10 -6.92 -22.94
C HIS A 279 9.68 -7.05 -21.52
N PHE A 280 9.04 -7.82 -20.64
CA PHE A 280 9.52 -8.06 -19.27
C PHE A 280 10.91 -8.71 -19.26
N ASN A 281 11.09 -9.77 -20.07
CA ASN A 281 12.36 -10.49 -20.15
C ASN A 281 13.48 -9.60 -20.72
N LYS A 282 13.17 -8.82 -21.76
CA LYS A 282 14.13 -7.91 -22.37
C LYS A 282 14.61 -6.84 -21.39
N HIS A 283 13.69 -6.24 -20.64
CA HIS A 283 14.00 -5.12 -19.78
C HIS A 283 14.83 -5.50 -18.53
N ILE A 284 14.55 -6.66 -17.93
CA ILE A 284 15.32 -7.20 -16.79
C ILE A 284 16.75 -7.55 -17.21
N LEU A 285 16.91 -8.14 -18.39
CA LEU A 285 18.21 -8.57 -18.89
C LEU A 285 19.09 -7.38 -19.33
N GLU A 286 18.48 -6.30 -19.84
CA GLU A 286 19.22 -5.18 -20.42
C GLU A 286 19.51 -4.05 -19.43
N HIS A 287 18.70 -3.85 -18.38
CA HIS A 287 18.82 -2.67 -17.52
C HIS A 287 19.42 -2.99 -16.15
N ARG A 288 20.71 -2.64 -15.96
CA ARG A 288 21.41 -2.75 -14.66
C ARG A 288 20.70 -2.02 -13.50
N SER A 289 19.87 -1.02 -13.80
CA SER A 289 19.05 -0.31 -12.82
C SER A 289 18.01 -1.22 -12.15
N TYR A 290 17.57 -2.30 -12.80
CA TYR A 290 16.62 -3.23 -12.19
C TYR A 290 17.19 -3.90 -10.95
N LEU A 291 18.41 -4.43 -11.01
CA LEU A 291 19.03 -5.05 -9.83
C LEU A 291 19.15 -4.05 -8.67
N PHE A 292 19.48 -2.79 -8.97
CA PHE A 292 19.55 -1.74 -7.97
C PHE A 292 18.20 -1.47 -7.31
N TYR A 293 17.12 -1.30 -8.09
CA TYR A 293 15.78 -1.13 -7.54
C TYR A 293 15.31 -2.37 -6.77
N PHE A 294 15.80 -3.57 -7.13
CA PHE A 294 15.48 -4.83 -6.43
C PHE A 294 16.04 -4.78 -5.02
N ILE A 295 17.33 -4.47 -4.94
CA ILE A 295 18.08 -4.38 -3.69
C ILE A 295 17.49 -3.26 -2.84
N ALA A 296 17.22 -2.08 -3.41
CA ALA A 296 16.57 -0.99 -2.71
C ALA A 296 15.18 -1.39 -2.20
N GLY A 297 14.39 -2.10 -3.00
CA GLY A 297 13.09 -2.66 -2.62
C GLY A 297 13.17 -3.62 -1.45
N ILE A 298 14.15 -4.54 -1.46
CA ILE A 298 14.41 -5.46 -0.34
C ILE A 298 14.82 -4.70 0.92
N ILE A 299 15.71 -3.71 0.80
CA ILE A 299 16.13 -2.86 1.94
C ILE A 299 14.93 -2.12 2.53
N ASN A 300 14.06 -1.56 1.68
CA ASN A 300 12.86 -0.87 2.13
C ASN A 300 11.86 -1.82 2.80
N LEU A 301 11.58 -2.97 2.19
CA LEU A 301 10.77 -4.05 2.77
C LEU A 301 11.31 -4.43 4.16
N PHE A 302 12.62 -4.60 4.26
CA PHE A 302 13.31 -4.91 5.50
C PHE A 302 13.04 -3.86 6.58
N PHE A 303 13.21 -2.57 6.27
CA PHE A 303 12.98 -1.50 7.25
C PHE A 303 11.52 -1.38 7.70
N VAL A 304 10.59 -1.56 6.77
CA VAL A 304 9.15 -1.56 7.08
C VAL A 304 8.81 -2.72 8.02
N ILE A 305 9.34 -3.92 7.76
CA ILE A 305 9.16 -5.08 8.65
C ILE A 305 9.75 -4.79 10.04
N CYS A 306 11.00 -4.36 10.15
CA CYS A 306 11.61 -4.13 11.47
C CYS A 306 10.87 -3.07 12.29
N THR A 307 10.45 -1.98 11.64
CA THR A 307 9.73 -0.90 12.31
C THR A 307 8.33 -1.32 12.75
N SER A 308 7.62 -2.06 11.90
CA SER A 308 6.30 -2.60 12.24
C SER A 308 6.38 -3.65 13.35
N LEU A 309 7.34 -4.58 13.32
CA LEU A 309 7.53 -5.57 14.38
C LEU A 309 7.74 -4.92 15.74
N LYS A 310 8.59 -3.88 15.80
CA LYS A 310 8.80 -3.10 17.03
C LYS A 310 7.51 -2.44 17.52
N THR A 311 6.75 -1.85 16.60
CA THR A 311 5.45 -1.24 16.89
C THR A 311 4.47 -2.26 17.46
N LEU A 312 4.36 -3.42 16.82
CA LEU A 312 3.46 -4.50 17.20
C LEU A 312 3.85 -5.08 18.57
N LEU A 313 5.14 -5.32 18.83
CA LEU A 313 5.64 -5.84 20.11
C LEU A 313 5.54 -4.84 21.26
N SER A 314 5.45 -3.53 20.98
CA SER A 314 5.23 -2.50 22.01
C SER A 314 3.80 -2.47 22.54
N HIS A 315 2.90 -3.31 22.02
CA HIS A 315 1.52 -3.38 22.48
C HIS A 315 1.46 -3.87 23.94
N PRO A 316 0.79 -3.15 24.88
CA PRO A 316 0.80 -3.48 26.31
C PRO A 316 0.38 -4.91 26.62
N GLY A 317 -0.61 -5.43 25.89
CA GLY A 317 -1.09 -6.81 26.06
C GLY A 317 -0.06 -7.90 25.73
N ILE A 318 1.06 -7.55 25.08
CA ILE A 318 2.11 -8.49 24.64
C ILE A 318 3.31 -8.46 25.60
N LEU A 319 3.42 -7.45 26.46
CA LEU A 319 4.49 -7.34 27.45
C LEU A 319 4.35 -8.49 28.48
N GLY A 320 5.46 -9.15 28.80
CA GLY A 320 5.48 -10.28 29.73
C GLY A 320 5.04 -11.64 29.17
N VAL A 321 4.55 -11.71 27.93
CA VAL A 321 4.18 -12.97 27.29
C VAL A 321 5.43 -13.77 26.86
N SER A 322 5.33 -15.10 26.89
CA SER A 322 6.37 -16.01 26.38
C SER A 322 6.77 -15.71 24.94
N ALA A 323 8.03 -16.01 24.60
CA ALA A 323 8.59 -15.76 23.28
C ALA A 323 7.81 -16.49 22.17
N THR A 324 7.35 -17.72 22.42
CA THR A 324 6.62 -18.55 21.45
C THR A 324 5.29 -17.92 21.03
N VAL A 325 4.55 -17.32 21.96
CA VAL A 325 3.26 -16.69 21.66
C VAL A 325 3.45 -15.36 20.93
N LYS A 326 4.47 -14.58 21.32
CA LYS A 326 4.88 -13.37 20.58
C LYS A 326 5.20 -13.71 19.14
N GLN A 327 5.95 -14.78 18.92
CA GLN A 327 6.34 -15.25 17.59
C GLN A 327 5.13 -15.66 16.76
N LYS A 328 4.23 -16.48 17.32
CA LYS A 328 2.97 -16.88 16.67
C LYS A 328 2.12 -15.68 16.25
N TYR A 329 2.03 -14.67 17.10
CA TYR A 329 1.32 -13.42 16.80
C TYR A 329 1.96 -12.67 15.62
N LEU A 330 3.28 -12.44 15.67
CA LEU A 330 3.99 -11.72 14.61
C LEU A 330 3.91 -12.43 13.26
N ASN A 331 4.09 -13.75 13.25
CA ASN A 331 4.00 -14.54 12.01
C ASN A 331 2.59 -14.54 11.43
N GLY A 332 1.58 -14.65 12.28
CA GLY A 332 0.19 -14.52 11.85
C GLY A 332 -0.09 -13.16 11.22
N PHE A 333 0.43 -12.09 11.81
CA PHE A 333 0.29 -10.73 11.31
C PHE A 333 1.00 -10.54 9.96
N LEU A 334 2.28 -10.90 9.86
CA LEU A 334 3.06 -10.80 8.62
C LEU A 334 2.45 -11.63 7.49
N ALA A 335 2.03 -12.87 7.77
CA ALA A 335 1.42 -13.75 6.77
C ALA A 335 0.17 -13.12 6.15
N ARG A 336 -0.68 -12.48 6.96
CA ARG A 336 -1.95 -11.90 6.52
C ARG A 336 -1.81 -10.56 5.81
N TYR A 337 -0.98 -9.66 6.33
CA TYR A 337 -0.97 -8.26 5.88
C TYR A 337 0.22 -7.89 5.01
N LEU A 338 1.24 -8.76 4.89
CA LEU A 338 2.39 -8.54 4.03
C LEU A 338 2.49 -9.63 2.96
N TRP A 339 2.65 -10.89 3.38
CA TRP A 339 2.96 -11.98 2.45
C TRP A 339 1.77 -12.35 1.56
N LEU A 340 0.56 -12.47 2.11
CA LEU A 340 -0.63 -12.75 1.31
C LEU A 340 -0.85 -11.66 0.22
N PRO A 341 -0.83 -10.35 0.54
CA PRO A 341 -0.89 -9.30 -0.48
C PRO A 341 0.23 -9.38 -1.51
N LEU A 342 1.49 -9.62 -1.10
CA LEU A 342 2.61 -9.78 -2.03
C LEU A 342 2.39 -10.96 -3.00
N ILE A 343 1.89 -12.09 -2.51
CA ILE A 343 1.61 -13.27 -3.33
C ILE A 343 0.48 -12.97 -4.31
N VAL A 344 -0.61 -12.35 -3.85
CA VAL A 344 -1.74 -12.03 -4.72
C VAL A 344 -1.38 -10.96 -5.75
N SER A 345 -0.42 -10.07 -5.46
CA SER A 345 0.06 -9.08 -6.43
C SER A 345 1.12 -9.60 -7.39
N ILE A 346 1.58 -10.86 -7.31
CA ILE A 346 2.50 -11.50 -8.27
C ILE A 346 2.15 -11.20 -9.74
N PRO A 347 0.88 -11.32 -10.19
CA PRO A 347 0.51 -11.02 -11.56
C PRO A 347 0.89 -9.60 -12.00
N LEU A 348 0.83 -8.60 -11.11
CA LEU A 348 1.22 -7.23 -11.43
C LEU A 348 2.72 -7.07 -11.70
N TYR A 349 3.56 -7.86 -11.03
CA TYR A 349 5.01 -7.84 -11.26
C TYR A 349 5.40 -8.57 -12.54
N LEU A 350 4.64 -9.60 -12.93
CA LEU A 350 4.88 -10.34 -14.17
C LEU A 350 4.40 -9.57 -15.42
N LEU A 351 3.32 -8.80 -15.26
CA LEU A 351 2.65 -8.11 -16.37
C LEU A 351 3.04 -6.64 -16.50
N GLY A 352 3.44 -5.99 -15.41
CA GLY A 352 3.72 -4.56 -15.35
C GLY A 352 5.21 -4.24 -15.26
N TRP A 353 5.62 -3.11 -15.84
CA TRP A 353 6.99 -2.62 -15.79
C TRP A 353 7.34 -1.91 -14.48
N ASP A 354 6.32 -1.49 -13.73
CA ASP A 354 6.46 -0.62 -12.54
C ASP A 354 6.49 -1.41 -11.22
N TRP A 355 7.29 -2.47 -11.16
CA TRP A 355 7.43 -3.33 -9.99
C TRP A 355 7.72 -2.61 -8.66
N GLY A 356 8.61 -1.59 -8.67
CA GLY A 356 8.92 -0.77 -7.50
C GLY A 356 7.66 -0.09 -6.94
N ARG A 357 6.75 0.34 -7.82
CA ARG A 357 5.45 0.92 -7.47
C ARG A 357 4.54 -0.06 -6.76
N TRP A 358 4.43 -1.27 -7.30
CA TRP A 358 3.57 -2.31 -6.74
C TRP A 358 4.08 -2.77 -5.38
N LEU A 359 5.40 -2.92 -5.22
CA LEU A 359 6.01 -3.19 -3.93
C LEU A 359 5.73 -2.07 -2.92
N SER A 360 5.90 -0.81 -3.33
CA SER A 360 5.54 0.37 -2.50
C SER A 360 4.10 0.37 -2.07
N ALA A 361 3.17 0.07 -2.96
CA ALA A 361 1.76 0.02 -2.62
C ALA A 361 1.44 -1.09 -1.60
N VAL A 362 2.01 -2.29 -1.77
CA VAL A 362 1.84 -3.38 -0.80
C VAL A 362 2.43 -2.99 0.56
N LEU A 363 3.61 -2.37 0.58
CA LEU A 363 4.27 -1.94 1.81
C LEU A 363 3.53 -0.82 2.53
N LEU A 364 2.93 0.12 1.80
CA LEU A 364 2.12 1.17 2.38
C LEU A 364 0.82 0.60 2.98
N ASN A 365 0.16 -0.33 2.30
CA ASN A 365 -1.00 -1.06 2.85
C ASN A 365 -0.64 -1.82 4.14
N TYR A 366 0.53 -2.48 4.15
CA TYR A 366 1.04 -3.15 5.34
C TYR A 366 1.34 -2.15 6.47
N ALA A 367 1.93 -0.99 6.16
CA ALA A 367 2.20 0.06 7.14
C ALA A 367 0.91 0.60 7.78
N PHE A 368 -0.16 0.82 7.00
CA PHE A 368 -1.48 1.17 7.53
C PHE A 368 -1.99 0.13 8.54
N CYS A 369 -1.83 -1.16 8.23
CA CYS A 369 -2.23 -2.24 9.13
C CYS A 369 -1.38 -2.28 10.40
N ALA A 370 -0.05 -2.23 10.28
CA ALA A 370 0.89 -2.27 11.39
C ALA A 370 0.76 -1.07 12.34
N LEU A 371 0.42 0.10 11.78
CA LEU A 371 0.14 1.32 12.54
C LEU A 371 -1.30 1.35 13.08
N SER A 372 -2.14 0.33 12.91
CA SER A 372 -3.50 0.31 13.47
C SER A 372 -3.54 -0.36 14.84
N PRO A 373 -3.70 0.38 15.97
CA PRO A 373 -3.79 -0.20 17.30
C PRO A 373 -4.95 -1.19 17.44
N GLN A 374 -6.08 -0.86 16.80
CA GLN A 374 -7.30 -1.66 16.87
C GLN A 374 -7.09 -3.00 16.17
N LEU A 375 -6.44 -3.01 15.01
CA LEU A 375 -6.13 -4.26 14.31
C LEU A 375 -5.11 -5.10 15.09
N ALA A 376 -4.04 -4.49 15.60
CA ALA A 376 -3.05 -5.17 16.44
C ALA A 376 -3.70 -5.83 17.66
N GLN A 377 -4.61 -5.12 18.32
CA GLN A 377 -5.35 -5.66 19.46
C GLN A 377 -6.28 -6.81 19.08
N LEU A 378 -6.99 -6.69 17.94
CA LEU A 378 -7.87 -7.74 17.45
C LEU A 378 -7.11 -9.03 17.17
N GLU A 379 -5.96 -8.90 16.50
CA GLU A 379 -5.05 -10.01 16.23
C GLU A 379 -4.52 -10.65 17.52
N TRP A 380 -4.16 -9.82 18.49
CA TRP A 380 -3.72 -10.28 19.80
C TRP A 380 -4.82 -11.09 20.52
N ALA A 381 -6.04 -10.54 20.57
CA ALA A 381 -7.18 -11.21 21.19
C ALA A 381 -7.49 -12.56 20.51
N ARG A 382 -7.39 -12.61 19.19
CA ARG A 382 -7.53 -13.85 18.40
C ARG A 382 -6.47 -14.88 18.78
N VAL A 383 -5.19 -14.51 18.87
CA VAL A 383 -4.10 -15.44 19.21
C VAL A 383 -4.30 -16.02 20.61
N ASN A 384 -4.63 -15.16 21.59
CA ASN A 384 -4.89 -15.59 22.96
C ASN A 384 -6.06 -16.57 23.07
N ARG A 385 -7.16 -16.30 22.38
CA ARG A 385 -8.33 -17.20 22.34
C ARG A 385 -7.96 -18.56 21.75
N ASN A 386 -7.17 -18.57 20.66
CA ASN A 386 -6.73 -19.82 20.05
C ASN A 386 -5.80 -20.60 20.99
N GLN A 387 -4.94 -19.94 21.76
CA GLN A 387 -4.06 -20.63 22.71
C GLN A 387 -4.85 -21.38 23.79
N GLN A 388 -5.85 -20.72 24.39
CA GLN A 388 -6.75 -21.36 25.35
C GLN A 388 -7.49 -22.57 24.76
N SER A 389 -7.77 -22.56 23.45
CA SER A 389 -8.39 -23.70 22.76
C SER A 389 -7.40 -24.78 22.30
N SER A 390 -6.15 -24.42 21.97
CA SER A 390 -5.13 -25.32 21.42
C SER A 390 -4.46 -26.18 22.50
N ASP A 391 -4.51 -25.79 23.77
CA ASP A 391 -4.21 -26.68 24.89
C ASP A 391 -5.18 -27.88 24.97
N ARG A 392 -6.21 -27.94 24.10
CA ARG A 392 -7.12 -29.08 23.94
C ARG A 392 -7.01 -29.82 22.60
N ALA A 393 -6.22 -29.35 21.62
CA ALA A 393 -6.15 -29.99 20.30
C ALA A 393 -4.86 -29.68 19.52
N LEU A 394 -3.87 -30.57 19.62
CA LEU A 394 -2.87 -30.82 18.56
C LEU A 394 -3.57 -31.59 17.42
N SER A 395 -3.28 -31.48 16.11
CA SER A 395 -2.10 -31.04 15.37
C SER A 395 -2.53 -30.78 13.91
N SER A 396 -1.81 -29.92 13.18
CA SER A 396 -1.83 -29.97 11.70
C SER A 396 -0.41 -29.70 11.18
N ASN A 397 0.29 -30.77 10.82
CA ASN A 397 1.77 -30.83 10.77
C ASN A 397 2.45 -30.35 9.49
N ARG A 398 1.74 -30.02 8.40
CA ARG A 398 2.39 -29.68 7.11
C ARG A 398 2.50 -28.18 6.84
N LEU A 399 1.45 -27.40 7.10
CA LEU A 399 1.53 -25.94 6.97
C LEU A 399 2.39 -25.33 8.08
N SER A 400 2.41 -25.95 9.26
CA SER A 400 3.26 -25.54 10.38
C SER A 400 4.75 -25.70 10.07
N ALA A 401 5.15 -26.68 9.27
CA ALA A 401 6.55 -26.91 8.93
C ALA A 401 7.10 -25.80 8.02
N PHE A 402 6.37 -25.43 6.97
CA PHE A 402 6.75 -24.30 6.10
C PHE A 402 6.74 -22.97 6.87
N CYS A 403 5.68 -22.72 7.64
CA CYS A 403 5.61 -21.54 8.49
C CYS A 403 6.72 -21.51 9.55
N SER A 404 7.11 -22.65 10.12
CA SER A 404 8.16 -22.76 11.15
C SER A 404 9.56 -22.54 10.58
N GLN A 405 9.86 -23.08 9.39
CA GLN A 405 11.14 -22.85 8.74
C GLN A 405 11.29 -21.38 8.34
N TRP A 406 10.23 -20.79 7.79
CA TRP A 406 10.18 -19.37 7.48
C TRP A 406 10.29 -18.48 8.73
N GLU A 407 9.60 -18.88 9.81
CA GLU A 407 9.63 -18.26 11.13
C GLU A 407 11.05 -18.20 11.72
N LYS A 408 11.86 -19.24 11.52
CA LYS A 408 13.29 -19.22 11.90
C LYS A 408 14.08 -18.19 11.09
N SER A 409 13.90 -18.17 9.76
CA SER A 409 14.62 -17.24 8.87
C SER A 409 14.33 -15.76 9.18
N VAL A 410 13.06 -15.39 9.38
CA VAL A 410 12.68 -14.01 9.73
C VAL A 410 13.22 -13.62 11.10
N THR A 411 13.23 -14.55 12.06
CA THR A 411 13.72 -14.30 13.42
C THR A 411 15.24 -14.10 13.45
N SER A 412 16.00 -14.96 12.77
CA SER A 412 17.46 -14.81 12.66
C SER A 412 17.83 -13.50 11.97
N LEU A 413 17.11 -13.11 10.92
CA LEU A 413 17.32 -11.84 10.23
C LEU A 413 17.03 -10.64 11.16
N THR A 414 15.94 -10.69 11.92
CA THR A 414 15.54 -9.61 12.85
C THR A 414 16.55 -9.43 13.98
N LEU A 415 17.05 -10.54 14.57
CA LEU A 415 18.03 -10.51 15.65
C LEU A 415 19.39 -10.01 15.19
N LEU A 416 19.89 -10.51 14.06
CA LEU A 416 21.14 -10.05 13.45
C LEU A 416 21.13 -8.52 13.28
N LEU A 417 20.00 -7.96 12.83
CA LEU A 417 19.96 -6.55 12.44
C LEU A 417 19.65 -5.60 13.59
N GLN A 418 19.05 -6.09 14.68
CA GLN A 418 19.06 -5.38 15.96
C GLN A 418 20.48 -5.21 16.52
N GLN A 419 21.40 -6.13 16.20
CA GLN A 419 22.80 -6.05 16.63
C GLN A 419 23.63 -5.04 15.81
N TYR A 420 23.20 -4.65 14.60
CA TYR A 420 23.98 -3.78 13.72
C TYR A 420 23.23 -2.52 13.22
N PRO A 421 22.87 -1.57 14.12
CA PRO A 421 22.19 -0.32 13.75
C PRO A 421 23.03 0.62 12.85
N ARG A 422 24.34 0.39 12.70
CA ARG A 422 25.17 1.15 11.75
C ARG A 422 24.88 0.78 10.30
N ILE A 423 24.57 -0.49 10.03
CA ILE A 423 24.13 -0.96 8.70
C ILE A 423 22.79 -0.29 8.35
N TYR A 424 21.89 -0.15 9.34
CA TYR A 424 20.63 0.60 9.19
C TYR A 424 20.86 2.04 8.68
N THR A 425 21.76 2.78 9.31
CA THR A 425 22.01 4.19 8.94
C THR A 425 22.67 4.29 7.57
N LEU A 426 23.63 3.41 7.26
CA LEU A 426 24.30 3.39 5.97
C LEU A 426 23.36 3.03 4.82
N SER A 427 22.47 2.05 5.00
CA SER A 427 21.48 1.69 3.97
C SER A 427 20.42 2.77 3.77
N LEU A 428 20.01 3.49 4.83
CA LEU A 428 19.09 4.63 4.70
C LEU A 428 19.75 5.80 3.96
N VAL A 429 20.98 6.17 4.35
CA VAL A 429 21.78 7.20 3.66
C VAL A 429 21.99 6.80 2.20
N TYR A 430 22.31 5.54 1.94
CA TYR A 430 22.46 5.01 0.59
C TYR A 430 21.15 5.10 -0.21
N VAL A 431 20.02 4.67 0.35
CA VAL A 431 18.74 4.76 -0.36
C VAL A 431 18.37 6.22 -0.63
N VAL A 432 18.51 7.13 0.33
CA VAL A 432 18.21 8.57 0.17
C VAL A 432 19.12 9.24 -0.87
N LEU A 433 20.42 8.92 -0.88
CA LEU A 433 21.39 9.53 -1.79
C LEU A 433 21.37 8.92 -3.20
N PHE A 434 21.07 7.62 -3.33
CA PHE A 434 21.24 6.91 -4.60
C PHE A 434 19.91 6.61 -5.33
N THR A 435 18.74 6.65 -4.67
CA THR A 435 17.45 6.54 -5.39
C THR A 435 17.04 7.82 -6.12
N SER A 436 17.63 8.96 -5.74
CA SER A 436 17.48 10.26 -6.39
C SER A 436 18.37 10.43 -7.64
N VAL A 437 19.43 9.61 -7.80
CA VAL A 437 20.41 9.75 -8.90
C VAL A 437 19.81 9.52 -10.30
N PRO A 438 18.98 8.48 -10.55
CA PRO A 438 18.40 8.25 -11.87
C PRO A 438 17.28 9.24 -12.22
N PHE A 439 16.62 9.84 -11.23
CA PHE A 439 15.44 10.69 -11.43
C PHE A 439 15.79 12.11 -11.91
N TYR A 440 17.04 12.56 -11.70
CA TYR A 440 17.52 13.90 -12.05
C TYR A 440 18.60 13.91 -13.13
N GLU A 441 18.78 12.82 -13.88
CA GLU A 441 19.90 12.65 -14.83
C GLU A 441 21.28 12.87 -14.20
N MET A 442 21.38 12.78 -12.87
CA MET A 442 22.66 12.95 -12.18
C MET A 442 23.55 11.76 -12.53
N LYS A 443 24.69 12.05 -13.13
CA LYS A 443 25.73 11.04 -13.36
C LYS A 443 26.36 10.68 -12.03
N LEU A 444 26.78 9.42 -11.90
CA LEU A 444 27.43 8.88 -10.68
C LEU A 444 28.60 9.77 -10.22
N GLU A 445 29.31 10.38 -11.17
CA GLU A 445 30.40 11.34 -10.96
C GLU A 445 29.98 12.58 -10.15
N HIS A 446 28.80 13.16 -10.40
CA HIS A 446 28.31 14.33 -9.65
C HIS A 446 28.11 13.99 -8.17
N LEU A 447 27.64 12.77 -7.88
CA LEU A 447 27.46 12.30 -6.51
C LEU A 447 28.82 12.09 -5.83
N TYR A 448 29.79 11.46 -6.50
CA TYR A 448 31.15 11.30 -5.98
C TYR A 448 31.80 12.65 -5.69
N THR A 449 31.62 13.64 -6.57
CA THR A 449 32.23 14.97 -6.38
C THR A 449 31.65 15.66 -5.14
N GLY A 450 30.34 15.57 -4.92
CA GLY A 450 29.68 16.08 -3.71
C GLY A 450 30.06 15.33 -2.44
N LEU A 451 30.12 14.00 -2.47
CA LEU A 451 30.48 13.15 -1.32
C LEU A 451 31.95 13.30 -0.94
N ILE A 452 32.85 13.42 -1.92
CA ILE A 452 34.28 13.67 -1.69
C ILE A 452 34.47 15.06 -1.09
N HIS A 453 33.78 16.09 -1.58
CA HIS A 453 33.84 17.42 -0.97
C HIS A 453 33.35 17.42 0.48
N HIS A 454 32.28 16.69 0.78
CA HIS A 454 31.74 16.62 2.13
C HIS A 454 32.58 15.78 3.08
N LEU A 455 33.15 14.66 2.61
CA LEU A 455 34.04 13.82 3.42
C LEU A 455 35.39 14.49 3.66
N ILE A 456 35.96 15.18 2.66
CA ILE A 456 37.22 15.94 2.83
C ILE A 456 36.99 17.15 3.75
N GLY A 457 35.84 17.83 3.66
CA GLY A 457 35.48 18.92 4.57
C GLY A 457 35.11 18.52 6.00
N ILE A 458 35.05 17.21 6.31
CA ILE A 458 34.90 16.68 7.68
C ILE A 458 36.25 16.32 8.30
N PHE A 459 37.30 16.20 7.49
CA PHE A 459 38.67 15.89 7.92
C PHE A 459 39.66 17.05 7.75
N ALA A 460 39.19 18.21 7.30
CA ALA A 460 39.86 19.51 7.36
C ALA A 460 39.09 20.40 8.34
#